data_AF-A0A2G6C8G1-F1
#
_entry.id   AF-A0A2G6C8G1-F1
#
_cell.length_a   1.000
_cell.length_b   1.000
_cell.length_c   1.000
_cell.angle_alpha   90.00
_cell.angle_beta   90.00
_cell.angle_gamma   90.00
#
_symmetry.space_group_name_H-M   'P 1'
#
loop_
_entity.id
_entity.type
_entity.pdbx_description
1 polymer ?
#
loop_
_entity_poly.entity_id
_entity_poly.type
_entity_poly.pdbx_seq_one_letter_code
_entity_poly.pdbx_strand_id
1 'polypeptide(L)'
;MNKVLPIVALCSAAILTTILLNGCDKSVSKNAQNPQPYLSTFLSLHNQYCEKKYDNPESLQNSLDQSPELAPAKDFNGVYEVHVDGISFAVSPEEDGCTTDVMVQTSDKKELFSFEDINKALLNIGYVETGEPVSRKDLGTDQSELSIIEKKYISPEGEITILDFPLEKKDKYYMTLFAEKFSEAKRETKEKIIQSLKMAAR
;
A
#
# COMPACT_ATOMS: atom_id res chain seq x y z
N MET A 1 -66.73 -10.88 34.82
CA MET A 1 -65.97 -12.11 34.53
C MET A 1 -66.90 -13.08 33.82
N ASN A 2 -66.69 -13.31 32.52
CA ASN A 2 -66.79 -14.61 31.87
C ASN A 2 -66.53 -14.45 30.36
N LYS A 3 -65.71 -15.37 29.87
CA LYS A 3 -65.20 -15.49 28.51
C LYS A 3 -66.34 -15.85 27.55
N VAL A 4 -66.29 -15.33 26.32
CA VAL A 4 -66.97 -15.95 25.17
C VAL A 4 -65.96 -16.13 24.04
N LEU A 5 -66.14 -17.29 23.40
CA LEU A 5 -65.32 -18.11 22.53
C LEU A 5 -65.17 -17.59 21.06
N PRO A 6 -64.33 -18.26 20.25
CA PRO A 6 -63.78 -17.82 18.96
C PRO A 6 -64.66 -18.26 17.77
N ILE A 7 -64.30 -17.89 16.53
CA ILE A 7 -64.67 -18.65 15.31
C ILE A 7 -63.76 -18.27 14.12
N VAL A 8 -63.07 -19.31 13.63
CA VAL A 8 -62.94 -19.80 12.24
C VAL A 8 -62.45 -18.87 11.11
N ALA A 9 -61.43 -19.39 10.43
CA ALA A 9 -60.87 -18.96 9.15
C ALA A 9 -61.88 -18.97 7.99
N LEU A 10 -61.76 -18.01 7.09
CA LEU A 10 -62.32 -18.08 5.75
C LEU A 10 -61.37 -17.42 4.76
N CYS A 11 -60.77 -18.24 3.90
CA CYS A 11 -60.16 -17.84 2.65
C CYS A 11 -61.21 -17.19 1.75
N SER A 12 -60.89 -16.03 1.19
CA SER A 12 -61.50 -15.54 -0.05
C SER A 12 -60.46 -14.79 -0.85
N ALA A 13 -60.17 -15.34 -2.02
CA ALA A 13 -59.30 -14.78 -3.05
C ALA A 13 -59.88 -13.49 -3.65
N ALA A 14 -59.01 -12.50 -3.84
CA ALA A 14 -59.22 -11.25 -4.56
C ALA A 14 -57.86 -10.52 -4.49
N ILE A 15 -57.21 -9.99 -5.53
CA ILE A 15 -57.60 -9.51 -6.86
C ILE A 15 -56.30 -9.50 -7.72
N LEU A 16 -56.43 -9.83 -9.01
CA LEU A 16 -55.42 -9.56 -10.02
C LEU A 16 -55.00 -8.08 -9.99
N THR A 17 -53.73 -7.81 -9.72
CA THR A 17 -53.08 -6.58 -10.19
C THR A 17 -51.90 -6.98 -11.07
N THR A 18 -52.15 -6.92 -12.38
CA THR A 18 -51.10 -6.78 -13.39
C THR A 18 -50.40 -5.44 -13.19
N ILE A 19 -49.15 -5.49 -12.71
CA ILE A 19 -48.16 -4.44 -12.96
C ILE A 19 -47.06 -5.08 -13.80
N LEU A 20 -47.09 -4.78 -15.09
CA LEU A 20 -45.95 -4.88 -15.98
C LEU A 20 -45.02 -3.68 -15.71
N LEU A 21 -43.71 -3.91 -15.93
CA LEU A 21 -42.61 -2.93 -15.98
C LEU A 21 -42.08 -2.51 -14.59
N ASN A 22 -40.80 -2.64 -14.23
CA ASN A 22 -39.57 -2.47 -15.02
C ASN A 22 -38.42 -3.35 -14.51
N GLY A 23 -37.46 -3.56 -15.39
CA GLY A 23 -36.33 -4.48 -15.25
C GLY A 23 -35.59 -4.41 -13.92
N CYS A 24 -35.22 -5.60 -13.45
CA CYS A 24 -34.11 -5.75 -12.51
C CYS A 24 -32.83 -5.30 -13.23
N ASP A 25 -32.51 -4.01 -13.12
CA ASP A 25 -31.13 -3.55 -13.20
C ASP A 25 -30.37 -4.24 -12.07
N LYS A 26 -29.83 -5.42 -12.37
CA LYS A 26 -28.59 -5.85 -11.74
C LYS A 26 -27.50 -4.96 -12.30
N SER A 27 -27.45 -3.72 -11.83
CA SER A 27 -26.19 -2.99 -11.75
C SER A 27 -25.32 -3.77 -10.77
N VAL A 28 -24.66 -4.80 -11.31
CA VAL A 28 -23.42 -5.31 -10.76
C VAL A 28 -22.57 -4.06 -10.56
N SER A 29 -22.36 -3.70 -9.29
CA SER A 29 -21.42 -2.66 -8.90
C SER A 29 -20.04 -3.10 -9.38
N LYS A 30 -19.73 -2.79 -10.64
CA LYS A 30 -18.39 -2.83 -11.21
C LYS A 30 -17.67 -1.55 -10.76
N ASN A 31 -17.51 -1.41 -9.45
CA ASN A 31 -16.57 -0.46 -8.86
C ASN A 31 -15.72 -1.19 -7.81
N ALA A 32 -15.24 -2.37 -8.17
CA ALA A 32 -13.86 -2.68 -7.81
C ALA A 32 -13.02 -1.79 -8.75
N GLN A 33 -12.65 -0.60 -8.27
CA GLN A 33 -11.61 0.21 -8.91
C GLN A 33 -10.43 -0.73 -9.12
N ASN A 34 -10.22 -1.17 -10.35
CA ASN A 34 -8.96 -1.80 -10.71
C ASN A 34 -7.90 -0.76 -10.34
N PRO A 35 -6.93 -1.07 -9.47
CA PRO A 35 -5.91 -0.11 -9.10
C PRO A 35 -5.33 0.49 -10.38
N GLN A 36 -5.17 1.82 -10.41
CA GLN A 36 -4.48 2.47 -11.53
C GLN A 36 -3.20 1.67 -11.81
N PRO A 37 -2.88 1.33 -13.07
CA PRO A 37 -1.82 0.37 -13.38
C PRO A 37 -0.49 0.73 -12.71
N TYR A 38 -0.16 2.02 -12.63
CA TYR A 38 1.01 2.52 -11.92
C TYR A 38 0.97 2.31 -10.40
N LEU A 39 -0.19 2.47 -9.76
CA LEU A 39 -0.36 2.17 -8.34
C LEU A 39 -0.21 0.67 -8.07
N SER A 40 -0.72 -0.18 -8.98
CA SER A 40 -0.52 -1.63 -8.90
C SER A 40 0.95 -2.00 -9.03
N THR A 41 1.67 -1.41 -9.99
CA THR A 41 3.12 -1.62 -10.17
C THR A 41 3.89 -1.21 -8.92
N PHE A 42 3.62 0.00 -8.40
CA PHE A 42 4.25 0.53 -7.19
C PHE A 42 4.09 -0.42 -6.00
N LEU A 43 2.86 -0.83 -5.70
CA LEU A 43 2.58 -1.73 -4.58
C LEU A 43 3.14 -3.13 -4.80
N SER A 44 3.17 -3.62 -6.05
CA SER A 44 3.78 -4.92 -6.38
C SER A 44 5.27 -4.92 -6.10
N LEU A 45 5.99 -3.86 -6.50
CA LEU A 45 7.41 -3.72 -6.23
C LEU A 45 7.68 -3.64 -4.71
N HIS A 46 6.91 -2.82 -4.00
CA HIS A 46 7.05 -2.70 -2.55
C HIS A 46 6.82 -4.04 -1.86
N ASN A 47 5.78 -4.77 -2.21
CA ASN A 47 5.53 -6.10 -1.65
C ASN A 47 6.63 -7.11 -2.02
N GLN A 48 7.12 -7.07 -3.26
CA GLN A 48 8.12 -8.02 -3.76
C GLN A 48 9.51 -7.82 -3.13
N TYR A 49 9.88 -6.60 -2.76
CA TYR A 49 11.22 -6.27 -2.29
C TYR A 49 11.25 -5.67 -0.88
N CYS A 50 10.30 -4.81 -0.51
CA CYS A 50 10.27 -4.19 0.81
C CYS A 50 9.45 -4.94 1.85
N GLU A 51 8.54 -5.85 1.49
CA GLU A 51 7.83 -6.70 2.49
C GLU A 51 8.42 -8.12 2.62
N LYS A 52 9.19 -8.59 1.63
CA LYS A 52 9.88 -9.89 1.73
C LYS A 52 10.91 -9.92 2.86
N LYS A 53 11.09 -11.07 3.50
CA LYS A 53 12.02 -11.22 4.64
C LYS A 53 13.48 -11.19 4.18
N TYR A 54 14.03 -9.98 4.10
CA TYR A 54 15.47 -9.72 4.04
C TYR A 54 15.98 -9.42 5.45
N ASP A 55 17.17 -9.92 5.74
CA ASP A 55 17.73 -9.86 7.09
C ASP A 55 18.59 -8.60 7.33
N ASN A 56 19.05 -7.97 6.24
CA ASN A 56 19.92 -6.80 6.23
C ASN A 56 19.93 -6.14 4.83
N PRO A 57 20.48 -4.91 4.71
CA PRO A 57 20.55 -4.20 3.43
C PRO A 57 21.29 -4.96 2.34
N GLU A 58 22.39 -5.64 2.67
CA GLU A 58 23.21 -6.42 1.74
C GLU A 58 22.42 -7.58 1.09
N SER A 59 21.57 -8.26 1.87
CA SER A 59 20.72 -9.34 1.37
C SER A 59 19.65 -8.84 0.40
N LEU A 60 19.09 -7.65 0.65
CA LEU A 60 18.18 -6.99 -0.27
C LEU A 60 18.92 -6.55 -1.55
N GLN A 61 20.07 -5.90 -1.41
CA GLN A 61 20.90 -5.48 -2.54
C GLN A 61 21.26 -6.64 -3.46
N ASN A 62 21.73 -7.76 -2.90
CA ASN A 62 22.04 -8.97 -3.67
C ASN A 62 20.81 -9.50 -4.44
N SER A 63 19.61 -9.36 -3.88
CA SER A 63 18.38 -9.75 -4.60
C SER A 63 18.03 -8.77 -5.71
N LEU A 64 18.31 -7.48 -5.53
CA LEU A 64 18.09 -6.45 -6.56
C LEU A 64 19.08 -6.61 -7.71
N ASP A 65 20.35 -6.91 -7.43
CA ASP A 65 21.39 -7.19 -8.43
C ASP A 65 21.06 -8.38 -9.35
N GLN A 66 20.29 -9.34 -8.83
CA GLN A 66 19.89 -10.54 -9.56
C GLN A 66 18.52 -10.40 -10.22
N SER A 67 17.84 -9.27 -10.03
CA SER A 67 16.52 -9.06 -10.59
C SER A 67 16.59 -8.88 -12.10
N PRO A 68 15.80 -9.63 -12.90
CA PRO A 68 15.78 -9.47 -14.36
C PRO A 68 14.98 -8.25 -14.82
N GLU A 69 14.16 -7.66 -13.95
CA GLU A 69 13.24 -6.56 -14.28
C GLU A 69 13.75 -5.19 -13.84
N LEU A 70 14.64 -5.16 -12.84
CA LEU A 70 15.23 -3.95 -12.30
C LEU A 70 16.66 -3.78 -12.83
N ALA A 71 17.05 -2.54 -13.06
CA ALA A 71 18.42 -2.18 -13.41
C ALA A 71 18.95 -1.12 -12.44
N PRO A 72 20.26 -1.08 -12.14
CA PRO A 72 20.83 0.00 -11.37
C PRO A 72 20.53 1.37 -12.00
N ALA A 73 20.06 2.31 -11.19
CA ALA A 73 19.83 3.69 -11.61
C ALA A 73 21.18 4.35 -11.90
N LYS A 74 21.29 5.02 -13.05
CA LYS A 74 22.59 5.52 -13.57
C LYS A 74 23.27 6.54 -12.65
N ASP A 75 22.48 7.35 -11.97
CA ASP A 75 22.95 8.51 -11.21
C ASP A 75 22.86 8.30 -9.69
N PHE A 76 22.37 7.14 -9.24
CA PHE A 76 22.09 6.86 -7.84
C PHE A 76 22.63 5.50 -7.42
N ASN A 77 23.67 5.51 -6.58
CA ASN A 77 24.25 4.27 -6.03
C ASN A 77 23.24 3.58 -5.12
N GLY A 78 23.07 2.26 -5.30
CA GLY A 78 22.19 1.45 -4.46
C GLY A 78 20.69 1.57 -4.79
N VAL A 79 20.33 2.35 -5.82
CA VAL A 79 18.96 2.48 -6.30
C VAL A 79 18.78 1.63 -7.55
N TYR A 80 17.70 0.87 -7.60
CA TYR A 80 17.36 0.01 -8.74
C TYR A 80 16.01 0.41 -9.28
N GLU A 81 15.90 0.57 -10.60
CA GLU A 81 14.71 1.09 -11.26
C GLU A 81 14.17 0.15 -12.34
N VAL A 82 12.85 0.22 -12.53
CA VAL A 82 12.14 -0.33 -13.67
C VAL A 82 11.32 0.78 -14.31
N HIS A 83 11.29 0.78 -15.64
CA HIS A 83 10.49 1.73 -16.40
C HIS A 83 9.24 1.05 -16.95
N VAL A 84 8.06 1.52 -16.56
CA VAL A 84 6.77 1.06 -17.08
C VAL A 84 6.06 2.24 -17.74
N ASP A 85 5.83 2.14 -19.05
CA ASP A 85 5.24 3.22 -19.87
C ASP A 85 5.93 4.58 -19.70
N GLY A 86 7.26 4.57 -19.51
CA GLY A 86 8.07 5.77 -19.32
C GLY A 86 8.08 6.33 -17.89
N ILE A 87 7.39 5.70 -16.95
CA ILE A 87 7.44 6.03 -15.52
C ILE A 87 8.52 5.19 -14.85
N SER A 88 9.48 5.83 -14.19
CA SER A 88 10.48 5.14 -13.36
C SER A 88 9.90 4.84 -11.98
N PHE A 89 10.02 3.58 -11.57
CA PHE A 89 9.75 3.10 -10.22
C PHE A 89 11.07 2.59 -9.66
N ALA A 90 11.41 2.99 -8.45
CA ALA A 90 12.67 2.62 -7.84
C ALA A 90 12.47 1.85 -6.53
N VAL A 91 13.46 1.01 -6.21
CA VAL A 91 13.61 0.31 -4.94
C VAL A 91 15.04 0.51 -4.47
N SER A 92 15.24 0.91 -3.22
CA SER A 92 16.56 0.96 -2.60
C SER A 92 16.61 0.28 -1.22
N PRO A 93 17.72 -0.41 -0.91
CA PRO A 93 18.06 -0.75 0.47
C PRO A 93 18.48 0.52 1.22
N GLU A 94 17.88 0.74 2.39
CA GLU A 94 18.28 1.78 3.34
C GLU A 94 19.00 1.14 4.54
N GLU A 95 19.67 1.95 5.36
CA GLU A 95 20.38 1.45 6.56
C GLU A 95 19.45 0.67 7.51
N ASP A 96 18.25 1.19 7.71
CA ASP A 96 17.24 0.67 8.64
C ASP A 96 16.04 0.02 7.92
N GLY A 97 16.01 0.00 6.59
CA GLY A 97 14.83 -0.45 5.87
C GLY A 97 14.95 -0.58 4.36
N CYS A 98 13.82 -0.38 3.69
CA CYS A 98 13.69 -0.46 2.23
C CYS A 98 12.70 0.58 1.76
N THR A 99 13.01 1.32 0.69
CA THR A 99 12.05 2.24 0.06
C THR A 99 11.55 1.70 -1.27
N THR A 100 10.36 2.14 -1.62
CA THR A 100 9.86 2.10 -2.99
C THR A 100 9.42 3.51 -3.37
N ASP A 101 9.87 3.99 -4.52
CA ASP A 101 9.77 5.38 -4.93
C ASP A 101 9.14 5.51 -6.31
N VAL A 102 8.27 6.51 -6.49
CA VAL A 102 7.69 6.87 -7.80
C VAL A 102 7.29 8.34 -7.85
N MET A 103 7.48 8.98 -9.00
CA MET A 103 6.94 10.32 -9.25
C MET A 103 5.44 10.21 -9.52
N VAL A 104 4.61 10.81 -8.66
CA VAL A 104 3.14 10.70 -8.79
C VAL A 104 2.54 11.65 -9.83
N GLN A 105 3.37 12.47 -10.47
CA GLN A 105 2.99 13.30 -11.60
C GLN A 105 4.06 13.26 -12.69
N THR A 106 3.63 13.15 -13.94
CA THR A 106 4.51 13.19 -15.11
C THR A 106 4.98 14.62 -15.43
N SER A 107 6.00 14.75 -16.29
CA SER A 107 6.49 16.06 -16.72
C SER A 107 5.44 16.92 -17.44
N ASP A 108 4.46 16.31 -18.11
CA ASP A 108 3.30 16.97 -18.73
C ASP A 108 2.13 17.22 -17.75
N LYS A 109 2.39 17.13 -16.44
CA LYS A 109 1.46 17.42 -15.33
C LYS A 109 0.28 16.46 -15.20
N LYS A 110 0.35 15.27 -15.79
CA LYS A 110 -0.63 14.21 -15.58
C LYS A 110 -0.37 13.52 -14.24
N GLU A 111 -1.34 13.56 -13.34
CA GLU A 111 -1.30 12.84 -12.08
C GLU A 111 -1.53 11.33 -12.31
N LEU A 112 -0.70 10.49 -11.68
CA LEU A 112 -0.77 9.03 -11.81
C LEU A 112 -1.82 8.44 -10.85
N PHE A 113 -1.86 8.94 -9.63
CA PHE A 113 -2.82 8.61 -8.57
C PHE A 113 -2.66 9.61 -7.40
N SER A 114 -3.70 9.75 -6.58
CA SER A 114 -3.70 10.69 -5.45
C SER A 114 -3.25 10.04 -4.12
N PHE A 115 -3.12 10.85 -3.07
CA PHE A 115 -2.90 10.37 -1.70
C PHE A 115 -4.03 9.43 -1.24
N GLU A 116 -5.29 9.77 -1.55
CA GLU A 116 -6.45 8.96 -1.22
C GLU A 116 -6.43 7.61 -1.94
N ASP A 117 -5.98 7.58 -3.19
CA ASP A 117 -5.87 6.35 -3.98
C ASP A 117 -4.89 5.37 -3.32
N ILE A 118 -3.68 5.84 -2.96
CA ILE A 118 -2.70 4.97 -2.31
C ILE A 118 -3.09 4.60 -0.89
N ASN A 119 -3.65 5.53 -0.10
CA ASN A 119 -4.12 5.23 1.25
C ASN A 119 -5.18 4.12 1.21
N LYS A 120 -6.16 4.24 0.30
CA LYS A 120 -7.20 3.23 0.11
C LYS A 120 -6.60 1.90 -0.37
N ALA A 121 -5.61 1.92 -1.25
CA ALA A 121 -4.99 0.70 -1.75
C ALA A 121 -4.20 -0.04 -0.66
N LEU A 122 -3.44 0.67 0.17
CA LEU A 122 -2.72 0.11 1.32
C LEU A 122 -3.69 -0.55 2.32
N LEU A 123 -4.78 0.13 2.66
CA LEU A 123 -5.83 -0.43 3.52
C LEU A 123 -6.44 -1.71 2.92
N ASN A 124 -6.71 -1.73 1.61
CA ASN A 124 -7.30 -2.88 0.94
C ASN A 124 -6.38 -4.12 0.94
N ILE A 125 -5.07 -3.93 0.98
CA ILE A 125 -4.09 -5.03 1.03
C ILE A 125 -3.66 -5.39 2.46
N GLY A 126 -4.29 -4.78 3.47
CA GLY A 126 -4.18 -5.20 4.87
C GLY A 126 -3.27 -4.35 5.75
N TYR A 127 -2.80 -3.20 5.28
CA TYR A 127 -2.09 -2.25 6.15
C TYR A 127 -3.06 -1.65 7.17
N VAL A 128 -2.57 -1.43 8.39
CA VAL A 128 -3.33 -0.83 9.49
C VAL A 128 -2.77 0.56 9.77
N GLU A 129 -3.60 1.60 9.65
CA GLU A 129 -3.17 2.97 9.95
C GLU A 129 -2.75 3.14 11.42
N THR A 130 -1.69 3.91 11.65
CA THR A 130 -1.25 4.33 12.98
C THR A 130 -1.24 5.85 13.09
N GLY A 131 -2.24 6.39 13.80
CA GLY A 131 -2.37 7.84 13.99
C GLY A 131 -2.86 8.58 12.75
N GLU A 132 -2.93 9.90 12.86
CA GLU A 132 -3.37 10.79 11.78
C GLU A 132 -2.23 11.12 10.81
N PRO A 133 -2.51 11.45 9.53
CA PRO A 133 -1.51 12.00 8.64
C PRO A 133 -0.92 13.29 9.21
N VAL A 134 0.39 13.48 9.08
CA VAL A 134 1.11 14.66 9.55
C VAL A 134 1.66 15.41 8.36
N SER A 135 1.40 16.72 8.27
CA SER A 135 2.08 17.56 7.28
C SER A 135 3.40 18.06 7.84
N ARG A 136 4.45 17.97 7.03
CA ARG A 136 5.76 18.54 7.33
C ARG A 136 6.34 19.27 6.13
N LYS A 137 7.29 20.15 6.42
CA LYS A 137 8.13 20.80 5.41
C LYS A 137 9.41 20.01 5.24
N ASP A 138 9.84 19.90 3.99
CA ASP A 138 11.08 19.25 3.61
C ASP A 138 11.83 20.10 2.58
N LEU A 139 13.10 19.80 2.37
CA LEU A 139 13.94 20.43 1.37
C LEU A 139 14.18 19.48 0.21
N GLY A 140 13.82 19.95 -0.98
CA GLY A 140 14.08 19.21 -2.18
C GLY A 140 15.55 19.18 -2.58
N THR A 141 15.88 18.33 -3.56
CA THR A 141 17.20 18.25 -4.19
C THR A 141 17.65 19.57 -4.83
N ASP A 142 16.71 20.41 -5.26
CA ASP A 142 16.95 21.78 -5.75
C ASP A 142 16.97 22.84 -4.64
N GLN A 143 17.03 22.42 -3.37
CA GLN A 143 16.95 23.23 -2.14
C GLN A 143 15.66 24.03 -1.97
N SER A 144 14.65 23.77 -2.79
CA SER A 144 13.37 24.43 -2.65
C SER A 144 12.51 23.69 -1.61
N GLU A 145 11.81 24.46 -0.77
CA GLU A 145 10.91 23.89 0.23
C GLU A 145 9.72 23.19 -0.44
N LEU A 146 9.33 22.03 0.08
CA LEU A 146 8.09 21.34 -0.28
C LEU A 146 7.35 20.87 0.98
N SER A 147 6.07 20.62 0.82
CA SER A 147 5.18 20.07 1.83
C SER A 147 4.91 18.61 1.52
N ILE A 148 5.09 17.77 2.53
CA ILE A 148 4.85 16.34 2.46
C ILE A 148 3.73 16.01 3.44
N ILE A 149 2.84 15.09 3.05
CA ILE A 149 1.98 14.36 3.99
C ILE A 149 2.68 13.05 4.32
N GLU A 150 2.99 12.88 5.59
CA GLU A 150 3.44 11.62 6.18
C GLU A 150 2.23 10.84 6.69
N LYS A 151 2.15 9.55 6.40
CA LYS A 151 1.19 8.64 7.05
C LYS A 151 1.89 7.34 7.42
N LYS A 152 1.68 6.90 8.66
CA LYS A 152 2.27 5.67 9.18
C LYS A 152 1.25 4.54 9.21
N TYR A 153 1.75 3.33 8.98
CA TYR A 153 1.00 2.09 8.98
C TYR A 153 1.78 0.98 9.67
N ILE A 154 1.07 -0.06 10.08
CA ILE A 154 1.64 -1.40 10.29
C ILE A 154 1.32 -2.24 9.06
N SER A 155 2.35 -2.83 8.45
CA SER A 155 2.21 -3.71 7.30
C SER A 155 1.59 -5.07 7.69
N PRO A 156 1.08 -5.86 6.72
CA PRO A 156 0.64 -7.22 6.98
C PRO A 156 1.70 -8.13 7.64
N GLU A 157 2.98 -7.84 7.43
CA GLU A 157 4.10 -8.55 8.07
C GLU A 157 4.45 -8.00 9.47
N GLY A 158 3.76 -6.96 9.93
CA GLY A 158 3.92 -6.36 11.25
C GLY A 158 5.03 -5.31 11.32
N GLU A 159 5.51 -4.81 10.17
CA GLU A 159 6.55 -3.78 10.11
C GLU A 159 5.94 -2.38 10.12
N ILE A 160 6.67 -1.39 10.64
CA ILE A 160 6.27 0.01 10.50
C ILE A 160 6.54 0.41 9.06
N THR A 161 5.53 0.96 8.40
CA THR A 161 5.64 1.48 7.04
C THR A 161 5.24 2.95 7.03
N ILE A 162 6.04 3.79 6.39
CA ILE A 162 5.83 5.24 6.30
C ILE A 162 5.61 5.61 4.84
N LEU A 163 4.46 6.22 4.56
CA LEU A 163 4.15 6.85 3.28
C LEU A 163 4.47 8.33 3.36
N ASP A 164 5.34 8.78 2.47
CA ASP A 164 5.63 10.19 2.23
C ASP A 164 5.06 10.60 0.88
N PHE A 165 4.06 11.48 0.90
CA PHE A 165 3.37 11.96 -0.30
C PHE A 165 3.62 13.46 -0.53
N PRO A 166 4.24 13.87 -1.65
CA PRO A 166 4.45 15.28 -1.97
C PRO A 166 3.13 15.97 -2.36
N LEU A 167 2.82 17.10 -1.73
CA LEU A 167 1.62 17.89 -2.03
C LEU A 167 1.80 18.81 -3.25
N GLU A 168 3.02 19.27 -3.47
CA GLU A 168 3.43 20.10 -4.58
C GLU A 168 4.67 19.52 -5.25
N LYS A 169 4.98 20.02 -6.46
CA LYS A 169 6.18 19.60 -7.22
C LYS A 169 6.25 18.08 -7.38
N LYS A 170 5.09 17.45 -7.55
CA LYS A 170 4.88 16.00 -7.73
C LYS A 170 5.61 15.42 -8.95
N ASP A 171 6.03 16.28 -9.87
CA ASP A 171 6.85 15.98 -11.05
C ASP A 171 8.35 16.23 -10.83
N LYS A 172 8.77 16.44 -9.58
CA LYS A 172 10.17 16.64 -9.18
C LYS A 172 10.57 15.84 -7.94
N TYR A 173 9.60 15.49 -7.10
CA TYR A 173 9.81 14.68 -5.91
C TYR A 173 9.03 13.39 -5.98
N TYR A 174 9.69 12.34 -5.50
CA TYR A 174 9.09 11.03 -5.38
C TYR A 174 8.10 11.02 -4.21
N MET A 175 7.03 10.26 -4.41
CA MET A 175 6.33 9.66 -3.29
C MET A 175 7.12 8.42 -2.89
N THR A 176 7.28 8.22 -1.59
CA THR A 176 8.10 7.15 -1.01
C THR A 176 7.24 6.29 -0.08
N LEU A 177 7.38 4.98 -0.18
CA LEU A 177 6.89 4.05 0.83
C LEU A 177 8.09 3.34 1.46
N PHE A 178 8.39 3.67 2.71
CA PHE A 178 9.50 3.15 3.48
C PHE A 178 9.02 2.06 4.44
N ALA A 179 9.60 0.87 4.38
CA ALA A 179 9.38 -0.20 5.37
C ALA A 179 10.58 -0.28 6.33
N GLU A 180 10.33 -0.23 7.63
CA GLU A 180 11.36 -0.36 8.67
C GLU A 180 11.68 -1.85 8.94
N LYS A 181 12.89 -2.28 8.54
CA LYS A 181 13.26 -3.70 8.49
C LYS A 181 14.45 -4.07 9.35
N PHE A 182 15.48 -3.25 9.32
CA PHE A 182 16.82 -3.63 9.76
C PHE A 182 17.20 -3.00 11.09
N SER A 183 16.26 -2.36 11.78
CA SER A 183 16.53 -1.63 13.02
C SER A 183 17.21 -2.50 14.08
N GLU A 184 18.09 -1.86 14.87
CA GLU A 184 18.93 -2.53 15.88
C GLU A 184 18.10 -3.38 16.86
N ALA A 185 16.91 -2.92 17.21
CA ALA A 185 15.98 -3.66 18.07
C ALA A 185 15.55 -5.01 17.48
N LYS A 186 15.30 -5.08 16.16
CA LYS A 186 15.01 -6.34 15.46
C LYS A 186 16.26 -7.23 15.39
N ARG A 187 17.44 -6.66 15.14
CA ARG A 187 18.72 -7.40 15.12
C ARG A 187 19.06 -8.03 16.47
N GLU A 188 19.00 -7.26 17.56
CA GLU A 188 19.27 -7.76 18.90
C GLU A 188 18.31 -8.89 19.31
N THR A 189 17.03 -8.75 18.95
CA THR A 189 16.01 -9.77 19.24
C THR A 189 16.33 -11.07 18.50
N LYS A 190 16.70 -10.99 17.22
CA LYS A 190 17.10 -12.15 16.42
C LYS A 190 18.34 -12.84 16.99
N GLU A 191 19.36 -12.07 17.36
CA GLU A 191 20.60 -12.61 17.95
C GLU A 191 20.35 -13.33 19.28
N LYS A 192 19.51 -12.76 20.15
CA LYS A 192 19.08 -13.38 21.43
C LYS A 192 18.35 -14.71 21.20
N ILE A 193 17.47 -14.79 20.20
CA ILE A 193 16.76 -16.02 19.84
C ILE A 193 17.73 -17.09 19.32
N ILE A 194 18.63 -16.73 18.39
CA ILE A 194 19.62 -17.66 17.84
C ILE A 194 20.52 -18.21 18.94
N GLN A 195 20.98 -17.36 19.86
CA GLN A 195 21.80 -17.79 20.98
C GLN A 195 21.05 -18.78 21.90
N SER A 196 19.76 -18.52 22.16
CA SER A 196 18.91 -19.40 22.98
C SER A 196 18.72 -20.78 22.34
N LEU A 197 18.48 -20.83 21.03
CA LEU A 197 18.33 -22.10 20.28
C LEU A 197 19.64 -22.91 20.25
N LYS A 198 20.80 -22.26 20.12
CA LYS A 198 22.12 -22.92 20.18
C LYS A 198 22.42 -23.53 21.55
N MET A 199 21.93 -22.90 22.63
CA MET A 199 22.07 -23.45 23.98
C MET A 199 21.11 -24.62 24.25
N ALA A 200 19.90 -24.59 23.70
CA ALA A 200 18.93 -25.66 23.84
C ALA A 200 19.26 -26.93 23.03
N ALA A 201 20.13 -26.82 22.02
CA ALA A 201 20.57 -27.93 21.18
C ALA A 201 21.86 -28.64 21.68
N ARG A 202 22.36 -28.28 22.86
CA ARG A 202 23.49 -28.92 23.55
C ARG A 202 23.00 -29.71 24.76
#